data_AF-A0A948WI59-F1
#
_entry.id   AF-A0A948WI59-F1
#
_cell.length_a   1.000
_cell.length_b   1.000
_cell.length_c   1.000
_cell.angle_alpha   90.00
_cell.angle_beta   90.00
_cell.angle_gamma   90.00
#
_symmetry.space_group_name_H-M   'P 1'
#
loop_
_entity.id
_entity.type
_entity.pdbx_description
1 polymer ?
#
loop_
_entity_poly.entity_id
_entity_poly.type
_entity_poly.pdbx_seq_one_letter_code
_entity_poly.pdbx_strand_id
1 'polypeptide(L)'
;MHRPFRPILDLFSSVRFGIAILAVLFVYMSVGSAGIVYPVHPNLFHPDAWVHAQVRQWRPFEMTEFEWFHWWPFDLLLGLLVANLAITTVRRIPFRPVNYGVWGIHSGIVVLVVGSVIYFGTKVEGEAAVPRRAVTVGILDAPGGSLVASASMLAMPGNRITVGEGADRYDVEVRSIDPDWEVLTGDDKGSRAYSVTLAVNSPERRFMRQLVAGRPQYTEDLISSQDPDRPMKRAIKETGKPLVDERLFVALDYGPQDSFYLKNDLVKSWALYVRRPGDARWVERPIEGMPLYNDWVGAPEELFLAPGMDVAPHPIRIAIPAVDPADPAPDVTLEATGYLRYAQQRARWRAGGPDDPPNPVAEVGVADREGRAARYTLVGRDPQRRSGDGGVIALRSVSDESQVEAFRAEPSLAFKVPGRRIEQRERVKDAALADANAPWRPIGAADSGYSYRVVAVQDDLAIAGREVSVAIVDLRTPAGEFRRWVFDDPTLTRDLRPGEDPMAAMRRGGESFIDGTLEVGYEPGNGLALALLVAGPEAGRLRLVDALGRTEARVLDLRPGEPVSLAAG
;
A
#
# COMPACT_ATOMS: atom_id res chain seq x y z
N MET A 1 -17.68 -71.66 -19.09
CA MET A 1 -17.09 -70.34 -18.76
C MET A 1 -17.26 -70.07 -17.27
N HIS A 2 -16.14 -70.07 -16.56
CA HIS A 2 -16.05 -69.83 -15.11
C HIS A 2 -16.76 -68.51 -14.74
N ARG A 3 -17.44 -68.50 -13.59
CA ARG A 3 -18.43 -67.49 -13.19
C ARG A 3 -17.93 -66.47 -12.13
N PRO A 4 -16.69 -65.97 -12.10
CA PRO A 4 -16.30 -64.98 -11.09
C PRO A 4 -17.05 -63.64 -11.28
N PHE A 5 -17.49 -63.34 -12.50
CA PHE A 5 -18.22 -62.10 -12.82
C PHE A 5 -19.73 -62.17 -12.57
N ARG A 6 -20.30 -63.37 -12.43
CA ARG A 6 -21.74 -63.54 -12.21
C ARG A 6 -22.24 -62.87 -10.93
N PRO A 7 -21.61 -63.03 -9.75
CA PRO A 7 -22.06 -62.35 -8.53
C PRO A 7 -21.99 -60.83 -8.65
N ILE A 8 -20.96 -60.29 -9.32
CA ILE A 8 -20.80 -58.85 -9.57
C ILE A 8 -21.94 -58.35 -10.46
N LEU A 9 -22.16 -59.00 -11.60
CA LEU A 9 -23.24 -58.61 -12.52
C LEU A 9 -24.63 -58.77 -11.87
N ASP A 10 -24.82 -59.76 -10.99
CA ASP A 10 -26.08 -59.98 -10.29
C ASP A 10 -26.31 -58.86 -9.25
N LEU A 11 -25.29 -58.42 -8.52
CA LEU A 11 -25.31 -57.23 -7.66
C LEU A 11 -25.66 -55.97 -8.45
N PHE A 12 -24.95 -55.68 -9.54
CA PHE A 12 -25.20 -54.50 -10.37
C PHE A 12 -26.50 -54.58 -11.20
N SER A 13 -27.16 -55.73 -11.27
CA SER A 13 -28.52 -55.84 -11.83
C SER A 13 -29.62 -55.72 -10.77
N SER A 14 -29.26 -55.57 -9.49
CA SER A 14 -30.21 -55.52 -8.39
C SER A 14 -30.85 -54.14 -8.27
N VAL A 15 -32.19 -54.11 -8.29
CA VAL A 15 -32.96 -52.89 -8.03
C VAL A 15 -32.74 -52.39 -6.60
N ARG A 16 -32.61 -53.30 -5.62
CA ARG A 16 -32.35 -52.93 -4.22
C ARG A 16 -31.01 -52.23 -4.05
N PHE A 17 -30.00 -52.67 -4.80
CA PHE A 17 -28.68 -52.04 -4.80
C PHE A 17 -28.75 -50.63 -5.40
N GLY A 18 -29.44 -50.45 -6.52
CA GLY A 18 -29.68 -49.12 -7.10
C GLY A 18 -30.40 -48.16 -6.13
N ILE A 19 -31.45 -48.63 -5.46
CA ILE A 19 -32.18 -47.84 -4.44
C ILE A 19 -31.25 -47.47 -3.27
N ALA A 20 -30.41 -48.40 -2.81
CA ALA A 20 -29.46 -48.13 -1.73
C ALA A 20 -28.44 -47.06 -2.14
N ILE A 21 -27.88 -47.12 -3.36
CA ILE A 21 -26.98 -46.09 -3.88
C ILE A 21 -27.67 -44.73 -3.94
N LEU A 22 -28.90 -44.67 -4.45
CA LEU A 22 -29.68 -43.43 -4.50
C LEU A 22 -29.91 -42.84 -3.10
N ALA A 23 -30.23 -43.67 -2.10
CA ALA A 23 -30.39 -43.22 -0.72
C ALA A 23 -29.08 -42.69 -0.12
N VAL A 24 -27.95 -43.37 -0.38
CA VAL A 24 -26.62 -42.90 0.07
C VAL A 24 -26.24 -41.60 -0.61
N LEU A 25 -26.46 -41.46 -1.92
CA LEU A 25 -26.25 -40.21 -2.66
C LEU A 25 -27.09 -39.08 -2.07
N PHE A 26 -28.37 -39.32 -1.81
CA PHE A 26 -29.26 -38.33 -1.20
C PHE A 26 -28.75 -37.85 0.15
N VAL A 27 -28.34 -38.77 1.03
CA VAL A 27 -27.74 -38.43 2.34
C VAL A 27 -26.45 -37.64 2.16
N TYR A 28 -25.54 -38.09 1.28
CA TYR A 28 -24.27 -37.41 1.00
C TYR A 28 -24.49 -35.97 0.53
N MET A 29 -25.41 -35.76 -0.42
CA MET A 29 -25.74 -34.43 -0.94
C MET A 29 -26.38 -33.55 0.15
N SER A 30 -27.24 -34.14 0.98
CA SER A 30 -27.93 -33.42 2.05
C SER A 30 -26.95 -32.90 3.10
N VAL A 31 -26.04 -33.74 3.61
CA VAL A 31 -25.10 -33.32 4.67
C VAL A 31 -24.07 -32.30 4.20
N GLY A 32 -23.67 -32.36 2.92
CA GLY A 32 -22.72 -31.44 2.31
C GLY A 32 -23.32 -30.10 1.89
N SER A 33 -24.53 -30.09 1.31
CA SER A 33 -25.15 -28.89 0.75
C SER A 33 -26.28 -28.33 1.62
N ALA A 34 -27.31 -29.12 1.94
CA ALA A 34 -28.39 -28.65 2.81
C ALA A 34 -27.94 -28.47 4.28
N GLY A 35 -26.90 -29.18 4.68
CA GLY A 35 -26.34 -29.18 6.02
C GLY A 35 -27.12 -30.05 7.00
N ILE A 36 -26.63 -30.07 8.24
CA ILE A 36 -27.23 -30.77 9.37
C ILE A 36 -27.53 -29.78 10.49
N VAL A 37 -28.59 -30.07 11.23
CA VAL A 37 -28.98 -29.34 12.44
C VAL A 37 -28.72 -30.25 13.63
N TYR A 38 -27.87 -29.83 14.54
CA TYR A 38 -27.49 -30.62 15.71
C TYR A 38 -27.36 -29.77 16.97
N PRO A 39 -27.57 -30.36 18.15
CA PRO A 39 -27.52 -29.61 19.40
C PRO A 39 -26.08 -29.41 19.88
N VAL A 40 -25.77 -28.20 20.36
CA VAL A 40 -24.49 -27.82 20.97
C VAL A 40 -24.63 -27.45 22.45
N HIS A 41 -25.85 -27.45 22.97
CA HIS A 41 -26.16 -27.08 24.36
C HIS A 41 -26.90 -28.22 25.07
N PRO A 42 -26.61 -28.49 26.37
CA PRO A 42 -27.28 -29.55 27.13
C PRO A 42 -28.79 -29.33 27.30
N ASN A 43 -29.27 -28.09 27.31
CA ASN A 43 -30.69 -27.78 27.25
C ASN A 43 -31.14 -27.56 25.80
N LEU A 44 -31.83 -28.56 25.23
CA LEU A 44 -32.33 -28.56 23.83
C LEU A 44 -33.39 -27.50 23.53
N PHE A 45 -34.03 -26.93 24.56
CA PHE A 45 -35.04 -25.89 24.39
C PHE A 45 -34.46 -24.47 24.47
N HIS A 46 -33.15 -24.33 24.70
CA HIS A 46 -32.50 -23.03 24.65
C HIS A 46 -32.46 -22.52 23.20
N PRO A 47 -32.70 -21.22 22.93
CA PRO A 47 -32.65 -20.68 21.56
C PRO A 47 -31.33 -20.98 20.85
N ASP A 48 -30.21 -20.91 21.58
CA ASP A 48 -28.86 -21.19 21.06
C ASP A 48 -28.47 -22.68 21.13
N ALA A 49 -29.42 -23.57 21.39
CA ALA A 49 -29.11 -24.99 21.53
C ALA A 49 -28.75 -25.65 20.21
N TRP A 50 -29.16 -25.09 19.07
CA TRP A 50 -29.09 -25.73 17.76
C TRP A 50 -28.20 -24.93 16.82
N VAL A 51 -27.31 -25.64 16.12
CA VAL A 51 -26.47 -25.07 15.07
C VAL A 51 -26.80 -25.75 13.76
N HIS A 52 -26.96 -24.94 12.72
CA HIS A 52 -26.99 -25.39 11.34
C HIS A 52 -25.56 -25.32 10.78
N ALA A 53 -25.06 -26.43 10.24
CA ALA A 53 -23.75 -26.45 9.59
C ALA A 53 -23.73 -27.40 8.39
N GLN A 54 -22.98 -27.03 7.37
CA GLN A 54 -22.67 -27.90 6.24
C GLN A 54 -21.40 -28.69 6.54
N VAL A 55 -21.45 -30.03 6.45
CA VAL A 55 -20.31 -30.90 6.84
C VAL A 55 -19.06 -30.57 6.03
N ARG A 56 -19.22 -30.24 4.75
CA ARG A 56 -18.10 -29.83 3.87
C ARG A 56 -17.33 -28.62 4.39
N GLN A 57 -17.97 -27.73 5.17
CA GLN A 57 -17.35 -26.53 5.71
C GLN A 57 -16.63 -26.78 7.04
N TRP A 58 -16.72 -27.97 7.62
CA TRP A 58 -15.99 -28.27 8.85
C TRP A 58 -14.48 -28.28 8.60
N ARG A 59 -13.69 -27.89 9.62
CA ARG A 59 -12.22 -27.78 9.54
C ARG A 59 -11.50 -28.98 8.89
N PRO A 60 -11.88 -30.25 9.12
CA PRO A 60 -11.21 -31.38 8.47
C PRO A 60 -11.44 -31.48 6.95
N PHE A 61 -12.50 -30.84 6.45
CA PHE A 61 -12.86 -30.88 5.03
C PHE A 61 -12.52 -29.55 4.34
N GLU A 62 -13.00 -28.42 4.88
CA GLU A 62 -12.82 -27.08 4.29
C GLU A 62 -13.22 -27.01 2.81
N MET A 63 -14.11 -27.87 2.33
CA MET A 63 -14.40 -28.03 0.91
C MET A 63 -15.44 -27.04 0.40
N THR A 64 -15.19 -26.46 -0.77
CA THR A 64 -16.23 -25.75 -1.52
C THR A 64 -17.37 -26.72 -1.88
N GLU A 65 -18.53 -26.18 -2.27
CA GLU A 65 -19.63 -27.04 -2.74
C GLU A 65 -19.20 -27.84 -3.97
N PHE A 66 -18.44 -27.20 -4.85
CA PHE A 66 -17.91 -27.81 -6.04
C PHE A 66 -16.91 -28.93 -5.72
N GLU A 67 -15.95 -28.70 -4.82
CA GLU A 67 -14.98 -29.71 -4.36
C GLU A 67 -15.70 -30.92 -3.73
N TRP A 68 -16.72 -30.68 -2.90
CA TRP A 68 -17.49 -31.75 -2.26
C TRP A 68 -18.20 -32.66 -3.28
N PHE A 69 -18.72 -32.10 -4.36
CA PHE A 69 -19.37 -32.83 -5.45
C PHE A 69 -18.42 -33.32 -6.55
N HIS A 70 -17.10 -33.11 -6.41
CA HIS A 70 -16.06 -33.73 -7.23
C HIS A 70 -15.08 -34.54 -6.37
N TRP A 71 -15.44 -34.79 -5.13
CA TRP A 71 -14.64 -35.63 -4.26
C TRP A 71 -14.91 -37.09 -4.61
N TRP A 72 -13.87 -37.92 -4.52
CA TRP A 72 -13.92 -39.32 -4.94
C TRP A 72 -15.12 -40.12 -4.39
N PRO A 73 -15.68 -39.89 -3.17
CA PRO A 73 -16.83 -40.64 -2.71
C PRO A 73 -18.07 -40.38 -3.57
N PHE A 74 -18.27 -39.12 -3.98
CA PHE A 74 -19.40 -38.74 -4.81
C PHE A 74 -19.28 -39.33 -6.21
N ASP A 75 -18.10 -39.19 -6.83
CA ASP A 75 -17.82 -39.74 -8.17
C ASP A 75 -17.94 -41.27 -8.19
N LEU A 76 -17.49 -41.94 -7.13
CA LEU A 76 -17.65 -43.38 -6.99
C LEU A 76 -19.13 -43.76 -6.93
N LEU A 77 -19.94 -43.08 -6.12
CA LEU A 77 -21.37 -43.34 -6.00
C LEU A 77 -22.12 -43.10 -7.32
N LEU A 78 -21.77 -42.03 -8.04
CA LEU A 78 -22.30 -41.76 -9.39
C LEU A 78 -21.91 -42.86 -10.38
N GLY A 79 -20.63 -43.26 -10.40
CA GLY A 79 -20.15 -44.34 -11.26
C GLY A 79 -20.85 -45.67 -10.97
N LEU A 80 -21.06 -46.00 -9.69
CA LEU A 80 -21.80 -47.19 -9.26
C LEU A 80 -23.27 -47.13 -9.70
N LEU A 81 -23.92 -45.97 -9.61
CA LEU A 81 -25.29 -45.76 -10.08
C LEU A 81 -25.39 -45.96 -11.60
N VAL A 82 -24.50 -45.33 -12.36
CA VAL A 82 -24.45 -45.45 -13.83
C VAL A 82 -24.22 -46.91 -14.24
N ALA A 83 -23.27 -47.61 -13.60
CA ALA A 83 -23.03 -49.02 -13.85
C ALA A 83 -24.26 -49.88 -13.52
N ASN A 84 -24.94 -49.62 -12.40
CA ASN A 84 -26.16 -50.33 -12.02
C ASN A 84 -27.29 -50.12 -13.04
N LEU A 85 -27.52 -48.88 -13.46
CA LEU A 85 -28.54 -48.55 -14.47
C LEU A 85 -28.23 -49.20 -15.80
N ALA A 86 -26.99 -49.10 -16.30
CA ALA A 86 -26.59 -49.70 -17.56
C ALA A 86 -26.74 -51.23 -17.54
N ILE A 87 -26.22 -51.89 -16.50
CA ILE A 87 -26.28 -53.36 -16.38
C ILE A 87 -27.71 -53.84 -16.18
N THR A 88 -28.53 -53.15 -15.38
CA THR A 88 -29.95 -53.49 -15.17
C THR A 88 -30.73 -53.34 -16.47
N THR A 89 -30.52 -52.26 -17.23
CA THR A 89 -31.18 -52.02 -18.52
C THR A 89 -30.86 -53.13 -19.51
N VAL A 90 -29.58 -53.41 -19.72
CA VAL A 90 -29.12 -54.40 -20.70
C VAL A 90 -29.53 -55.83 -20.32
N ARG A 91 -29.43 -56.20 -19.03
CA ARG A 91 -29.66 -57.59 -18.59
C ARG A 91 -31.12 -57.92 -18.28
N ARG A 92 -31.90 -56.97 -17.75
CA ARG A 92 -33.24 -57.25 -17.20
C ARG A 92 -34.39 -56.69 -18.03
N ILE A 93 -34.12 -55.69 -18.88
CA ILE A 93 -35.19 -54.98 -19.61
C ILE A 93 -35.08 -55.32 -21.10
N PRO A 94 -35.94 -56.20 -21.64
CA PRO A 94 -35.87 -56.57 -23.04
C PRO A 94 -36.17 -55.36 -23.93
N PHE A 95 -35.39 -55.19 -24.99
CA PHE A 95 -35.53 -54.08 -25.94
C PHE A 95 -36.75 -54.32 -26.84
N ARG A 96 -37.92 -53.87 -26.39
CA ARG A 96 -39.21 -53.97 -27.07
C ARG A 96 -39.91 -52.60 -27.02
N PRO A 97 -40.80 -52.27 -27.97
CA PRO A 97 -41.47 -50.96 -28.02
C PRO A 97 -42.13 -50.53 -26.70
N VAL A 98 -42.73 -51.46 -25.97
CA VAL A 98 -43.34 -51.21 -24.64
C VAL A 98 -42.33 -50.74 -23.58
N ASN A 99 -41.04 -51.07 -23.73
CA ASN A 99 -39.97 -50.75 -22.79
C ASN A 99 -39.10 -49.57 -23.25
N TYR A 100 -39.37 -48.97 -24.41
CA TYR A 100 -38.57 -47.84 -24.90
C TYR A 100 -38.56 -46.67 -23.93
N GLY A 101 -39.64 -46.45 -23.18
CA GLY A 101 -39.68 -45.44 -22.12
C GLY A 101 -38.61 -45.66 -21.05
N VAL A 102 -38.47 -46.88 -20.53
CA VAL A 102 -37.48 -47.18 -19.47
C VAL A 102 -36.06 -47.12 -20.00
N TRP A 103 -35.83 -47.63 -21.22
CA TRP A 103 -34.54 -47.48 -21.90
C TRP A 103 -34.18 -46.02 -22.11
N GLY A 104 -35.14 -45.19 -22.50
CA GLY A 104 -34.97 -43.74 -22.66
C GLY A 104 -34.63 -43.05 -21.34
N ILE A 105 -35.34 -43.35 -20.26
CA ILE A 105 -35.06 -42.79 -18.92
C ILE A 105 -33.66 -43.16 -18.45
N HIS A 106 -33.29 -44.45 -18.49
CA HIS A 106 -31.97 -44.87 -18.03
C HIS A 106 -30.84 -44.29 -18.90
N SER A 107 -31.02 -44.28 -20.22
CA SER A 107 -30.04 -43.66 -21.14
C SER A 107 -29.92 -42.16 -20.88
N GLY A 108 -31.05 -41.47 -20.68
CA GLY A 108 -31.08 -40.04 -20.35
C GLY A 108 -30.35 -39.73 -19.05
N ILE A 109 -30.57 -40.52 -17.99
CA ILE A 109 -29.84 -40.37 -16.71
C ILE A 109 -28.34 -40.56 -16.92
N VAL A 110 -27.92 -41.60 -17.65
CA VAL A 110 -26.49 -41.85 -17.91
C VAL A 110 -25.86 -40.70 -18.71
N VAL A 111 -26.54 -40.21 -19.76
CA VAL A 111 -26.09 -39.05 -20.54
C VAL A 111 -25.98 -37.80 -19.68
N LEU A 112 -26.96 -37.53 -18.81
CA LEU A 112 -26.91 -36.39 -17.89
C LEU A 112 -25.74 -36.51 -16.91
N VAL A 113 -25.52 -37.67 -16.29
CA VAL A 113 -24.40 -37.87 -15.36
C VAL A 113 -23.06 -37.65 -16.07
N VAL A 114 -22.84 -38.28 -17.22
CA VAL A 114 -21.60 -38.13 -17.99
C VAL A 114 -21.42 -36.67 -18.45
N GLY A 115 -22.47 -36.04 -18.94
CA GLY A 115 -22.47 -34.64 -19.34
C GLY A 115 -22.16 -33.70 -18.17
N SER A 116 -22.69 -33.97 -16.99
CA SER A 116 -22.38 -33.21 -15.78
C SER A 116 -20.93 -33.37 -15.36
N VAL A 117 -20.38 -34.59 -15.35
CA VAL A 117 -18.96 -34.82 -15.01
C VAL A 117 -18.04 -34.08 -15.99
N ILE A 118 -18.33 -34.13 -17.30
CA ILE A 118 -17.54 -33.40 -18.30
C ILE A 118 -17.70 -31.89 -18.11
N TYR A 119 -18.94 -31.40 -18.03
CA TYR A 119 -19.22 -29.97 -17.91
C TYR A 119 -18.57 -29.39 -16.66
N PHE A 120 -18.84 -29.96 -15.49
CA PHE A 120 -18.30 -29.45 -14.25
C PHE A 120 -16.79 -29.70 -14.13
N GLY A 121 -16.27 -30.86 -14.57
CA GLY A 121 -14.83 -31.14 -14.58
C GLY A 121 -14.00 -30.21 -15.46
N THR A 122 -14.62 -29.49 -16.39
CA THR A 122 -13.97 -28.48 -17.26
C THR A 122 -14.39 -27.04 -16.94
N LYS A 123 -15.26 -26.86 -15.95
CA LYS A 123 -15.87 -25.57 -15.64
C LYS A 123 -14.86 -24.67 -14.93
N VAL A 124 -14.64 -23.50 -15.50
CA VAL A 124 -13.89 -22.41 -14.87
C VAL A 124 -14.82 -21.22 -14.75
N GLU A 125 -14.97 -20.71 -13.53
CA GLU A 125 -15.74 -19.50 -13.26
C GLU A 125 -14.84 -18.42 -12.66
N GLY A 126 -15.12 -17.19 -13.07
CA GLY A 126 -14.44 -16.02 -12.56
C GLY A 126 -15.30 -14.78 -12.66
N GLU A 127 -14.84 -13.73 -12.02
CA GLU A 127 -15.38 -12.39 -12.13
C GLU A 127 -14.42 -11.54 -12.94
N ALA A 128 -14.97 -10.65 -13.75
CA ALA A 128 -14.19 -9.71 -14.54
C ALA A 128 -14.74 -8.33 -14.21
N ALA A 129 -13.87 -7.45 -13.70
CA ALA A 129 -14.20 -6.03 -13.71
C ALA A 129 -14.28 -5.61 -15.18
N VAL A 130 -15.40 -5.05 -15.63
CA VAL A 130 -15.56 -4.61 -17.03
C VAL A 130 -15.44 -3.08 -17.05
N PRO A 131 -14.23 -2.52 -17.20
CA PRO A 131 -14.08 -1.09 -17.42
C PRO A 131 -14.63 -0.75 -18.80
N ARG A 132 -15.39 0.34 -18.92
CA ARG A 132 -15.89 0.79 -20.24
C ARG A 132 -14.75 1.35 -21.10
N ARG A 133 -13.77 2.02 -20.47
CA ARG A 133 -12.70 2.76 -21.16
C ARG A 133 -11.38 2.73 -20.39
N ALA A 134 -10.29 2.88 -21.13
CA ALA A 134 -8.97 3.19 -20.63
C ALA A 134 -8.52 4.56 -21.18
N VAL A 135 -7.72 5.25 -20.39
CA VAL A 135 -7.10 6.53 -20.77
C VAL A 135 -5.63 6.25 -21.07
N THR A 136 -5.22 6.54 -22.29
CA THR A 136 -3.81 6.53 -22.67
C THR A 136 -3.32 7.97 -22.68
N VAL A 137 -2.32 8.27 -21.85
CA VAL A 137 -1.69 9.59 -21.76
C VAL A 137 -0.31 9.49 -22.36
N GLY A 138 0.07 10.43 -23.20
CA GLY A 138 1.41 10.51 -23.75
C GLY A 138 1.90 11.94 -23.93
N ILE A 139 3.20 12.07 -24.10
CA ILE A 139 3.88 13.33 -24.38
C ILE A 139 4.40 13.26 -25.80
N LEU A 140 4.15 14.31 -26.58
CA LEU A 140 4.68 14.47 -27.92
C LEU A 140 5.98 15.31 -27.89
N ASP A 141 6.93 14.97 -28.77
CA ASP A 141 8.16 15.76 -28.98
C ASP A 141 7.86 17.21 -29.41
N ALA A 142 6.82 17.40 -30.21
CA ALA A 142 6.24 18.67 -30.61
C ALA A 142 4.72 18.50 -30.84
N PRO A 143 3.93 19.59 -30.89
CA PRO A 143 2.51 19.51 -31.24
C PRO A 143 2.28 18.72 -32.55
N GLY A 144 1.55 17.60 -32.46
CA GLY A 144 1.29 16.70 -33.59
C GLY A 144 2.47 15.81 -34.02
N GLY A 145 3.55 15.79 -33.25
CA GLY A 145 4.74 14.98 -33.51
C GLY A 145 4.68 13.56 -32.94
N SER A 146 5.84 12.96 -32.68
CA SER A 146 5.96 11.57 -32.22
C SER A 146 5.87 11.45 -30.70
N LEU A 147 5.37 10.31 -30.23
CA LEU A 147 5.11 10.08 -28.82
C LEU A 147 6.40 9.64 -28.11
N VAL A 148 6.92 10.47 -27.21
CA VAL A 148 8.21 10.26 -26.52
C VAL A 148 8.08 9.51 -25.20
N ALA A 149 6.91 9.59 -24.55
CA ALA A 149 6.58 8.83 -23.34
C ALA A 149 5.06 8.59 -23.30
N SER A 150 4.63 7.39 -22.94
CA SER A 150 3.21 7.06 -22.71
C SER A 150 3.04 6.23 -21.46
N ALA A 151 1.84 6.33 -20.90
CA ALA A 151 1.33 5.37 -19.94
C ALA A 151 -0.21 5.31 -20.03
N SER A 152 -0.80 4.22 -19.55
CA SER A 152 -2.26 4.01 -19.60
C SER A 152 -2.81 3.68 -18.22
N MET A 153 -4.04 4.11 -17.96
CA MET A 153 -4.81 3.77 -16.76
C MET A 153 -6.27 3.49 -17.10
N LEU A 154 -6.97 2.73 -16.27
CA LEU A 154 -8.43 2.58 -16.42
C LEU A 154 -9.11 3.93 -16.17
N ALA A 155 -10.16 4.22 -16.94
CA ALA A 155 -11.01 5.38 -16.70
C ALA A 155 -11.90 5.11 -15.48
N MET A 156 -11.36 5.34 -14.27
CA MET A 156 -12.09 5.26 -13.01
C MET A 156 -11.74 6.47 -12.13
N PRO A 157 -12.72 7.15 -11.50
CA PRO A 157 -12.43 8.32 -10.66
C PRO A 157 -11.41 8.01 -9.56
N GLY A 158 -10.44 8.90 -9.39
CA GLY A 158 -9.35 8.75 -8.43
C GLY A 158 -8.13 7.99 -8.96
N ASN A 159 -8.21 7.31 -10.11
CA ASN A 159 -7.02 6.75 -10.76
C ASN A 159 -6.08 7.87 -11.20
N ARG A 160 -4.78 7.67 -10.97
CA ARG A 160 -3.73 8.63 -11.25
C ARG A 160 -2.58 7.98 -12.00
N ILE A 161 -1.94 8.76 -12.86
CA ILE A 161 -0.74 8.36 -13.56
C ILE A 161 0.19 9.56 -13.72
N THR A 162 1.49 9.29 -13.62
CA THR A 162 2.53 10.28 -13.94
C THR A 162 3.24 9.83 -15.22
N VAL A 163 3.37 10.74 -16.18
CA VAL A 163 4.06 10.49 -17.45
C VAL A 163 5.18 11.51 -17.62
N GLY A 164 6.36 11.04 -18.04
CA GLY A 164 7.55 11.86 -18.22
C GLY A 164 8.27 12.21 -16.91
N GLU A 165 9.37 12.95 -17.03
CA GLU A 165 10.25 13.33 -15.93
C GLU A 165 10.70 14.79 -16.06
N GLY A 166 11.12 15.38 -14.93
CA GLY A 166 11.67 16.74 -14.90
C GLY A 166 10.72 17.79 -15.49
N ALA A 167 11.20 18.53 -16.50
CA ALA A 167 10.46 19.58 -17.19
C ALA A 167 9.34 19.07 -18.12
N ASP A 168 9.28 17.76 -18.35
CA ASP A 168 8.23 17.09 -19.15
C ASP A 168 7.36 16.17 -18.26
N ARG A 169 7.29 16.42 -16.95
CA ARG A 169 6.47 15.63 -16.04
C ARG A 169 5.01 16.09 -16.03
N TYR A 170 4.10 15.17 -16.32
CA TYR A 170 2.66 15.38 -16.22
C TYR A 170 2.07 14.45 -15.16
N ASP A 171 1.33 15.01 -14.20
CA ASP A 171 0.48 14.22 -13.31
C ASP A 171 -0.98 14.33 -13.77
N VAL A 172 -1.61 13.19 -14.05
CA VAL A 172 -2.97 13.11 -14.61
C VAL A 172 -3.85 12.26 -13.71
N GLU A 173 -5.03 12.76 -13.38
CA GLU A 173 -6.03 12.09 -12.54
C GLU A 173 -7.37 12.01 -13.26
N VAL A 174 -8.03 10.86 -13.22
CA VAL A 174 -9.44 10.77 -13.64
C VAL A 174 -10.31 11.41 -12.55
N ARG A 175 -10.95 12.53 -12.85
CA ARG A 175 -11.78 13.26 -11.87
C ARG A 175 -13.22 12.79 -11.87
N SER A 176 -13.80 12.62 -13.05
CA SER A 176 -15.21 12.29 -13.21
C SER A 176 -15.49 11.58 -14.52
N ILE A 177 -16.59 10.85 -14.53
CA ILE A 177 -17.12 10.12 -15.68
C ILE A 177 -18.58 10.47 -15.82
N ASP A 178 -19.00 10.83 -17.02
CA ASP A 178 -20.40 11.00 -17.37
C ASP A 178 -20.76 9.99 -18.48
N PRO A 179 -21.56 8.95 -18.17
CA PRO A 179 -21.91 7.94 -19.14
C PRO A 179 -22.92 8.42 -20.19
N ASP A 180 -23.62 9.53 -19.95
CA ASP A 180 -24.75 10.04 -20.74
C ASP A 180 -24.51 11.50 -21.19
N TRP A 181 -23.25 11.90 -21.34
CA TRP A 181 -22.86 13.26 -21.71
C TRP A 181 -23.47 13.68 -23.05
N GLU A 182 -24.23 14.78 -23.06
CA GLU A 182 -24.81 15.34 -24.26
C GLU A 182 -23.78 16.20 -25.02
N VAL A 183 -23.55 15.89 -26.29
CA VAL A 183 -22.70 16.71 -27.15
C VAL A 183 -23.40 18.03 -27.45
N LEU A 184 -22.77 19.15 -27.10
CA LEU A 184 -23.39 20.47 -27.17
C LEU A 184 -23.10 21.23 -28.49
N THR A 185 -22.19 20.70 -29.33
CA THR A 185 -21.64 21.41 -30.50
C THR A 185 -21.39 20.47 -31.68
N GLY A 186 -21.34 21.02 -32.90
CA GLY A 186 -21.03 20.28 -34.12
C GLY A 186 -22.18 19.42 -34.64
N ASP A 187 -21.87 18.53 -35.59
CA ASP A 187 -22.87 17.70 -36.29
C ASP A 187 -23.54 16.67 -35.37
N ASP A 188 -22.86 16.24 -34.31
CA ASP A 188 -23.38 15.30 -33.31
C ASP A 188 -24.18 15.96 -32.18
N LYS A 189 -24.52 17.25 -32.30
CA LYS A 189 -25.22 18.00 -31.23
C LYS A 189 -26.52 17.32 -30.82
N GLY A 190 -26.73 17.17 -29.51
CA GLY A 190 -27.90 16.53 -28.90
C GLY A 190 -27.79 15.01 -28.77
N SER A 191 -26.73 14.38 -29.31
CA SER A 191 -26.46 12.97 -29.09
C SER A 191 -25.73 12.73 -27.76
N ARG A 192 -25.94 11.56 -27.16
CA ARG A 192 -25.26 11.14 -25.93
C ARG A 192 -23.99 10.37 -26.22
N ALA A 193 -22.96 10.57 -25.41
CA ALA A 193 -21.70 9.84 -25.45
C ALA A 193 -21.12 9.64 -24.06
N TYR A 194 -20.15 8.74 -23.96
CA TYR A 194 -19.39 8.54 -22.73
C TYR A 194 -18.27 9.58 -22.64
N SER A 195 -18.26 10.37 -21.57
CA SER A 195 -17.25 11.39 -21.33
C SER A 195 -16.42 11.11 -20.08
N VAL A 196 -15.12 11.43 -20.15
CA VAL A 196 -14.19 11.33 -19.03
C VAL A 196 -13.50 12.67 -18.86
N THR A 197 -13.49 13.19 -17.64
CA THR A 197 -12.79 14.43 -17.31
C THR A 197 -11.54 14.13 -16.51
N LEU A 198 -10.40 14.60 -16.99
CA LEU A 198 -9.09 14.43 -16.39
C LEU A 198 -8.63 15.73 -15.73
N ALA A 199 -8.15 15.67 -14.49
CA ALA A 199 -7.36 16.75 -13.92
C ALA A 199 -5.91 16.58 -14.35
N VAL A 200 -5.34 17.61 -14.96
CA VAL A 200 -3.98 17.61 -15.48
C VAL A 200 -3.17 18.67 -14.73
N ASN A 201 -2.07 18.23 -14.12
CA ASN A 201 -1.04 19.09 -13.57
C ASN A 201 0.18 18.98 -14.49
N SER A 202 0.32 19.94 -15.42
CA SER A 202 1.49 20.05 -16.28
C SER A 202 2.57 20.91 -15.60
N PRO A 203 3.81 20.91 -16.12
CA PRO A 203 4.88 21.77 -15.61
C PRO A 203 4.54 23.26 -15.68
N GLU A 204 3.73 23.65 -16.67
CA GLU A 204 3.38 25.06 -16.92
C GLU A 204 2.10 25.50 -16.21
N ARG A 205 1.09 24.61 -16.12
CA ARG A 205 -0.24 24.99 -15.64
C ARG A 205 -1.10 23.79 -15.22
N ARG A 206 -2.15 24.09 -14.47
CA ARG A 206 -3.22 23.15 -14.12
C ARG A 206 -4.46 23.41 -14.96
N PHE A 207 -5.06 22.35 -15.48
CA PHE A 207 -6.30 22.42 -16.25
C PHE A 207 -7.06 21.09 -16.15
N MET A 208 -8.30 21.08 -16.63
CA MET A 208 -9.07 19.85 -16.81
C MET A 208 -9.17 19.54 -18.29
N ARG A 209 -9.03 18.28 -18.70
CA ARG A 209 -9.26 17.83 -20.08
C ARG A 209 -10.48 16.92 -20.13
N GLN A 210 -11.49 17.29 -20.91
CA GLN A 210 -12.68 16.48 -21.14
C GLN A 210 -12.53 15.70 -22.45
N LEU A 211 -12.57 14.37 -22.34
CA LEU A 211 -12.53 13.43 -23.44
C LEU A 211 -13.95 12.95 -23.76
N VAL A 212 -14.23 12.68 -25.04
CA VAL A 212 -15.49 12.09 -25.50
C VAL A 212 -15.18 10.82 -26.29
N ALA A 213 -15.70 9.70 -25.83
CA ALA A 213 -15.38 8.39 -26.38
C ALA A 213 -15.82 8.27 -27.84
N GLY A 214 -14.91 7.82 -28.71
CA GLY A 214 -15.14 7.69 -30.15
C GLY A 214 -15.29 9.02 -30.90
N ARG A 215 -15.10 10.16 -30.21
CA ARG A 215 -15.27 11.51 -30.78
C ARG A 215 -14.13 12.44 -30.33
N PRO A 216 -12.87 12.14 -30.70
CA PRO A 216 -11.71 12.92 -30.27
C PRO A 216 -11.80 14.41 -30.67
N GLN A 217 -12.53 14.73 -31.75
CA GLN A 217 -12.76 16.10 -32.22
C GLN A 217 -13.53 16.99 -31.22
N TYR A 218 -14.23 16.41 -30.24
CA TYR A 218 -14.92 17.16 -29.18
C TYR A 218 -14.13 17.20 -27.87
N THR A 219 -12.87 16.77 -27.88
CA THR A 219 -11.97 16.91 -26.72
C THR A 219 -11.69 18.38 -26.45
N GLU A 220 -11.83 18.79 -25.20
CA GLU A 220 -11.61 20.19 -24.82
C GLU A 220 -11.05 20.35 -23.42
N ASP A 221 -10.33 21.45 -23.22
CA ASP A 221 -9.78 21.83 -21.93
C ASP A 221 -10.68 22.84 -21.21
N LEU A 222 -10.77 22.72 -19.89
CA LEU A 222 -11.38 23.68 -18.98
C LEU A 222 -10.28 24.28 -18.12
N ILE A 223 -10.25 25.61 -18.06
CA ILE A 223 -9.29 26.39 -17.26
C ILE A 223 -10.00 27.13 -16.14
N SER A 224 -9.28 27.43 -15.07
CA SER A 224 -9.81 28.19 -13.95
C SER A 224 -10.20 29.61 -14.38
N SER A 225 -11.29 30.14 -13.82
CA SER A 225 -11.72 31.51 -14.03
C SER A 225 -11.75 32.31 -12.73
N GLN A 226 -11.64 33.63 -12.86
CA GLN A 226 -11.83 34.58 -11.75
C GLN A 226 -13.31 34.83 -11.42
N ASP A 227 -14.23 34.24 -12.19
CA ASP A 227 -15.68 34.32 -11.97
C ASP A 227 -16.10 33.34 -10.86
N PRO A 228 -16.56 33.83 -9.68
CA PRO A 228 -16.93 32.96 -8.56
C PRO A 228 -18.09 32.02 -8.87
N ASP A 229 -19.01 32.42 -9.77
CA ASP A 229 -20.18 31.64 -10.14
C ASP A 229 -19.85 30.60 -11.23
N ARG A 230 -18.70 30.75 -11.89
CA ARG A 230 -18.20 29.85 -12.94
C ARG A 230 -16.70 29.62 -12.78
N PRO A 231 -16.29 28.80 -11.79
CA PRO A 231 -14.87 28.62 -11.45
C PRO A 231 -14.07 27.96 -12.59
N MET A 232 -14.74 27.32 -13.55
CA MET A 232 -14.13 26.72 -14.73
C MET A 232 -14.78 27.26 -16.01
N LYS A 233 -13.96 27.61 -17.01
CA LYS A 233 -14.40 28.05 -18.36
C LYS A 233 -13.75 27.20 -19.45
N ARG A 234 -14.46 27.01 -20.56
CA ARG A 234 -13.95 26.27 -21.74
C ARG A 234 -12.80 27.05 -22.39
N ALA A 235 -11.68 26.39 -22.64
CA ALA A 235 -10.47 26.98 -23.22
C ALA A 235 -10.74 27.64 -24.58
N ILE A 236 -11.61 27.06 -25.41
CA ILE A 236 -11.95 27.62 -26.72
C ILE A 236 -12.58 29.01 -26.64
N LYS A 237 -13.30 29.32 -25.55
CA LYS A 237 -13.94 30.63 -25.36
C LYS A 237 -12.95 31.70 -24.90
N GLU A 238 -11.85 31.30 -24.28
CA GLU A 238 -10.84 32.22 -23.72
C GLU A 238 -9.64 32.38 -24.66
N THR A 239 -9.13 31.28 -25.19
CA THR A 239 -7.88 31.22 -25.97
C THR A 239 -8.12 31.04 -27.47
N GLY A 240 -9.37 30.82 -27.88
CA GLY A 240 -9.72 30.48 -29.27
C GLY A 240 -9.36 29.05 -29.68
N LYS A 241 -8.66 28.28 -28.83
CA LYS A 241 -8.26 26.90 -29.07
C LYS A 241 -8.93 25.93 -28.07
N PRO A 242 -9.35 24.73 -28.49
CA PRO A 242 -9.94 23.75 -27.59
C PRO A 242 -8.93 23.16 -26.60
N LEU A 243 -7.65 23.11 -26.96
CA LEU A 243 -6.58 22.54 -26.14
C LEU A 243 -5.60 23.64 -25.72
N VAL A 244 -5.22 23.65 -24.43
CA VAL A 244 -4.23 24.60 -23.89
C VAL A 244 -2.80 24.06 -23.92
N ASP A 245 -2.66 22.74 -24.03
CA ASP A 245 -1.40 22.03 -24.20
C ASP A 245 -1.56 20.99 -25.32
N GLU A 246 -0.95 21.27 -26.47
CA GLU A 246 -1.00 20.42 -27.66
C GLU A 246 0.11 19.34 -27.67
N ARG A 247 1.07 19.38 -26.74
CA ARG A 247 2.09 18.33 -26.56
C ARG A 247 1.54 17.15 -25.75
N LEU A 248 0.57 17.41 -24.86
CA LEU A 248 -0.11 16.36 -24.12
C LEU A 248 -1.06 15.59 -25.06
N PHE A 249 -0.70 14.37 -25.41
CA PHE A 249 -1.56 13.42 -26.10
C PHE A 249 -2.44 12.69 -25.09
N VAL A 250 -3.75 12.61 -25.35
CA VAL A 250 -4.65 11.79 -24.55
C VAL A 250 -5.66 11.09 -25.45
N ALA A 251 -5.78 9.77 -25.30
CA ALA A 251 -6.78 8.96 -25.97
C ALA A 251 -7.70 8.27 -24.96
N LEU A 252 -8.96 8.09 -25.35
CA LEU A 252 -9.98 7.38 -24.57
C LEU A 252 -10.42 6.13 -25.33
N ASP A 253 -9.72 5.04 -25.07
CA ASP A 253 -9.86 3.79 -25.80
C ASP A 253 -10.79 2.82 -25.09
N TYR A 254 -11.20 1.75 -25.77
CA TYR A 254 -11.84 0.62 -25.10
C TYR A 254 -10.87 0.05 -24.06
N GLY A 255 -11.34 -0.18 -22.83
CA GLY A 255 -10.56 -0.84 -21.79
C GLY A 255 -10.82 -2.34 -21.85
N PRO A 256 -10.02 -3.14 -22.57
CA PRO A 256 -10.23 -4.58 -22.57
C PRO A 256 -9.98 -5.13 -21.16
N GLN A 257 -10.87 -6.01 -20.70
CA GLN A 257 -10.57 -6.87 -19.57
C GLN A 257 -9.93 -8.14 -20.11
N ASP A 258 -8.64 -8.30 -19.86
CA ASP A 258 -7.82 -9.41 -20.35
C ASP A 258 -7.72 -10.58 -19.35
N SER A 259 -8.21 -10.35 -18.12
CA SER A 259 -8.04 -11.25 -16.99
C SER A 259 -9.37 -11.53 -16.28
N PHE A 260 -9.52 -12.73 -15.75
CA PHE A 260 -10.65 -13.11 -14.87
C PHE A 260 -10.12 -13.43 -13.48
N TYR A 261 -10.78 -12.91 -12.45
CA TYR A 261 -10.56 -13.28 -11.06
C TYR A 261 -11.31 -14.58 -10.80
N LEU A 262 -10.60 -15.68 -10.57
CA LEU A 262 -11.23 -16.96 -10.30
C LEU A 262 -12.07 -16.89 -9.03
N LYS A 263 -13.27 -17.49 -9.06
CA LYS A 263 -14.11 -17.50 -7.88
C LYS A 263 -13.70 -18.61 -6.91
N ASN A 264 -13.48 -18.20 -5.66
CA ASN A 264 -13.10 -19.09 -4.56
C ASN A 264 -14.19 -20.08 -4.14
N ASP A 265 -15.45 -19.88 -4.54
CA ASP A 265 -16.57 -20.79 -4.28
C ASP A 265 -16.58 -22.02 -5.19
N LEU A 266 -15.90 -21.97 -6.34
CA LEU A 266 -15.68 -23.13 -7.22
C LEU A 266 -14.36 -23.80 -6.88
N VAL A 267 -13.26 -23.04 -6.99
CA VAL A 267 -11.89 -23.50 -6.77
C VAL A 267 -11.19 -22.48 -5.90
N LYS A 268 -10.63 -22.91 -4.77
CA LYS A 268 -9.90 -22.03 -3.85
C LYS A 268 -8.66 -21.48 -4.54
N SER A 269 -8.80 -20.26 -5.07
CA SER A 269 -7.86 -19.58 -5.94
C SER A 269 -7.35 -18.34 -5.21
N TRP A 270 -6.47 -18.58 -4.24
CA TRP A 270 -5.81 -17.51 -3.51
C TRP A 270 -4.50 -17.15 -4.18
N ALA A 271 -4.09 -15.89 -4.10
CA ALA A 271 -2.82 -15.44 -4.65
C ALA A 271 -2.19 -14.36 -3.79
N LEU A 272 -0.86 -14.38 -3.74
CA LEU A 272 -0.04 -13.30 -3.20
C LEU A 272 0.61 -12.54 -4.35
N TYR A 273 0.41 -11.23 -4.41
CA TYR A 273 1.05 -10.38 -5.40
C TYR A 273 2.31 -9.75 -4.82
N VAL A 274 3.44 -9.92 -5.51
CA VAL A 274 4.75 -9.38 -5.13
C VAL A 274 5.31 -8.46 -6.22
N ARG A 275 6.03 -7.41 -5.83
CA ARG A 275 6.75 -6.52 -6.76
C ARG A 275 7.96 -5.90 -6.07
N ARG A 276 8.97 -5.45 -6.84
CA ARG A 276 10.01 -4.59 -6.29
C ARG A 276 9.46 -3.18 -6.06
N PRO A 277 9.91 -2.47 -5.01
CA PRO A 277 9.61 -1.05 -4.87
C PRO A 277 10.04 -0.29 -6.15
N GLY A 278 9.09 0.42 -6.76
CA GLY A 278 9.30 1.17 -8.01
C GLY A 278 8.79 0.47 -9.28
N ASP A 279 8.60 -0.85 -9.26
CA ASP A 279 8.09 -1.57 -10.42
C ASP A 279 6.57 -1.37 -10.60
N ALA A 280 6.14 -1.22 -11.85
CA ALA A 280 4.72 -1.07 -12.21
C ALA A 280 3.97 -2.41 -12.23
N ARG A 281 4.67 -3.52 -12.51
CA ARG A 281 4.08 -4.85 -12.68
C ARG A 281 4.12 -5.64 -11.38
N TRP A 282 2.99 -6.24 -11.03
CA TRP A 282 2.92 -7.26 -9.99
C TRP A 282 3.14 -8.65 -10.57
N VAL A 283 3.83 -9.49 -9.82
CA VAL A 283 3.98 -10.92 -10.09
C VAL A 283 3.08 -11.68 -9.13
N GLU A 284 2.31 -12.62 -9.67
CA GLU A 284 1.37 -13.44 -8.92
C GLU A 284 2.05 -14.71 -8.40
N ARG A 285 1.85 -15.04 -7.13
CA ARG A 285 2.16 -16.35 -6.54
C ARG A 285 0.86 -17.03 -6.11
N PRO A 286 0.41 -18.08 -6.81
CA PRO A 286 -0.74 -18.86 -6.38
C PRO A 286 -0.51 -19.48 -5.00
N ILE A 287 -1.55 -19.52 -4.18
CA ILE A 287 -1.54 -20.14 -2.87
C ILE A 287 -2.50 -21.33 -2.88
N GLU A 288 -1.93 -22.53 -2.90
CA GLU A 288 -2.68 -23.78 -2.91
C GLU A 288 -2.97 -24.26 -1.49
N GLY A 289 -4.20 -24.76 -1.25
CA GLY A 289 -4.56 -25.38 0.03
C GLY A 289 -5.01 -24.43 1.13
N MET A 290 -5.22 -23.14 0.84
CA MET A 290 -5.76 -22.18 1.81
C MET A 290 -7.18 -22.56 2.26
N PRO A 291 -7.50 -22.41 3.55
CA PRO A 291 -8.86 -22.59 4.05
C PRO A 291 -9.78 -21.48 3.56
N LEU A 292 -11.10 -21.70 3.66
CA LEU A 292 -12.11 -20.74 3.21
C LEU A 292 -13.14 -20.44 4.30
N TYR A 293 -13.54 -21.46 5.07
CA TYR A 293 -14.71 -21.37 5.93
C TYR A 293 -14.40 -21.21 7.41
N ASN A 294 -13.23 -21.59 7.90
CA ASN A 294 -12.89 -21.43 9.32
C ASN A 294 -11.67 -20.55 9.50
N ASP A 295 -11.58 -19.93 10.68
CA ASP A 295 -10.38 -19.21 11.09
C ASP A 295 -9.33 -20.18 11.63
N TRP A 296 -8.09 -19.95 11.20
CA TRP A 296 -6.88 -20.69 11.55
C TRP A 296 -5.89 -19.73 12.19
N VAL A 297 -5.88 -19.72 13.52
CA VAL A 297 -5.05 -18.80 14.29
C VAL A 297 -3.63 -19.36 14.38
N GLY A 298 -2.68 -18.68 13.74
CA GLY A 298 -1.26 -18.99 13.85
C GLY A 298 -0.75 -18.77 15.28
N ALA A 299 -0.57 -17.50 15.63
CA ALA A 299 -0.10 -17.06 16.95
C ALA A 299 -1.16 -16.15 17.62
N PRO A 300 -1.74 -16.52 18.77
CA PRO A 300 -2.74 -15.71 19.46
C PRO A 300 -2.25 -14.29 19.81
N GLU A 301 -0.94 -14.12 20.03
CA GLU A 301 -0.29 -12.83 20.29
C GLU A 301 -0.30 -11.86 19.11
N GLU A 302 -0.53 -12.33 17.88
CA GLU A 302 -0.73 -11.51 16.69
C GLU A 302 -2.16 -10.97 16.60
N LEU A 303 -3.07 -11.46 17.46
CA LEU A 303 -4.47 -11.06 17.47
C LEU A 303 -4.76 -9.99 18.52
N PHE A 304 -5.65 -9.07 18.16
CA PHE A 304 -6.25 -8.16 19.12
C PHE A 304 -7.61 -8.69 19.53
N LEU A 305 -7.61 -9.51 20.58
CA LEU A 305 -8.81 -10.07 21.17
C LEU A 305 -9.51 -9.06 22.09
N ALA A 306 -10.83 -9.12 22.14
CA ALA A 306 -11.62 -8.36 23.11
C ALA A 306 -11.40 -8.92 24.53
N PRO A 307 -11.57 -8.11 25.59
CA PRO A 307 -11.43 -8.57 26.97
C PRO A 307 -12.29 -9.81 27.25
N GLY A 308 -11.70 -10.85 27.83
CA GLY A 308 -12.38 -12.10 28.17
C GLY A 308 -12.54 -13.09 27.01
N MET A 309 -12.11 -12.75 25.78
CA MET A 309 -12.01 -13.73 24.69
C MET A 309 -10.70 -14.50 24.81
N ASP A 310 -10.81 -15.83 24.76
CA ASP A 310 -9.70 -16.75 24.61
C ASP A 310 -9.83 -17.48 23.27
N VAL A 311 -8.72 -17.65 22.56
CA VAL A 311 -8.70 -18.28 21.24
C VAL A 311 -7.55 -19.27 21.18
N ALA A 312 -7.90 -20.54 20.98
CA ALA A 312 -6.93 -21.61 20.83
C ALA A 312 -6.19 -21.50 19.48
N PRO A 313 -4.85 -21.64 19.48
CA PRO A 313 -4.07 -21.66 18.25
C PRO A 313 -4.42 -22.89 17.40
N HIS A 314 -4.61 -22.64 16.12
CA HIS A 314 -4.80 -23.64 15.07
C HIS A 314 -3.99 -23.19 13.85
N PRO A 315 -2.66 -23.34 13.89
CA PRO A 315 -1.80 -22.85 12.82
C PRO A 315 -1.98 -23.68 11.56
N ILE A 316 -1.83 -23.02 10.42
CA ILE A 316 -1.60 -23.65 9.11
C ILE A 316 -0.15 -23.42 8.71
N ARG A 317 0.35 -24.21 7.76
CA ARG A 317 1.65 -23.98 7.13
C ARG A 317 1.52 -24.27 5.65
N ILE A 318 1.34 -23.21 4.88
CA ILE A 318 1.15 -23.31 3.43
C ILE A 318 2.30 -22.58 2.76
N ALA A 319 3.12 -23.33 2.03
CA ALA A 319 4.24 -22.80 1.28
C ALA A 319 3.76 -22.05 0.02
N ILE A 320 4.35 -20.90 -0.23
CA ILE A 320 4.06 -20.00 -1.35
C ILE A 320 5.37 -19.73 -2.10
N PRO A 321 5.80 -20.68 -2.95
CA PRO A 321 7.03 -20.54 -3.72
C PRO A 321 6.88 -19.48 -4.83
N ALA A 322 8.00 -18.98 -5.34
CA ALA A 322 8.00 -18.24 -6.59
C ALA A 322 7.68 -19.20 -7.75
N VAL A 323 6.78 -18.79 -8.65
CA VAL A 323 6.38 -19.59 -9.82
C VAL A 323 6.71 -18.92 -11.16
N ASP A 324 6.98 -17.61 -11.13
CA ASP A 324 7.28 -16.81 -12.32
C ASP A 324 8.77 -16.43 -12.34
N PRO A 325 9.50 -16.60 -13.47
CA PRO A 325 10.89 -16.16 -13.59
C PRO A 325 11.12 -14.66 -13.35
N ALA A 326 10.09 -13.83 -13.52
CA ALA A 326 10.13 -12.39 -13.26
C ALA A 326 9.88 -12.04 -11.77
N ASP A 327 9.70 -13.04 -10.91
CA ASP A 327 9.47 -12.82 -9.49
C ASP A 327 10.63 -12.00 -8.86
N PRO A 328 10.33 -10.96 -8.07
CA PRO A 328 11.34 -10.11 -7.45
C PRO A 328 12.26 -10.87 -6.47
N ALA A 329 11.82 -12.00 -5.93
CA ALA A 329 12.47 -12.81 -4.92
C ALA A 329 12.37 -14.32 -5.23
N PRO A 330 13.04 -14.80 -6.29
CA PRO A 330 12.86 -16.16 -6.82
C PRO A 330 13.29 -17.26 -5.84
N ASP A 331 14.30 -16.98 -4.99
CA ASP A 331 14.84 -17.94 -4.02
C ASP A 331 14.12 -17.91 -2.66
N VAL A 332 13.05 -17.12 -2.53
CA VAL A 332 12.32 -16.95 -1.27
C VAL A 332 10.99 -17.67 -1.35
N THR A 333 10.80 -18.65 -0.47
CA THR A 333 9.48 -19.27 -0.22
C THR A 333 8.81 -18.54 0.94
N LEU A 334 7.63 -17.98 0.68
CA LEU A 334 6.81 -17.36 1.72
C LEU A 334 5.89 -18.43 2.34
N GLU A 335 5.39 -18.19 3.54
CA GLU A 335 4.52 -19.15 4.23
C GLU A 335 3.29 -18.43 4.80
N ALA A 336 2.10 -18.97 4.54
CA ALA A 336 0.90 -18.59 5.29
C ALA A 336 0.83 -19.44 6.56
N THR A 337 0.93 -18.77 7.71
CA THR A 337 0.95 -19.39 9.05
C THR A 337 -0.41 -19.33 9.77
N GLY A 338 -1.33 -18.51 9.25
CA GLY A 338 -2.67 -18.32 9.76
C GLY A 338 -3.62 -17.73 8.70
N TYR A 339 -4.92 -17.81 8.97
CA TYR A 339 -5.97 -17.28 8.11
C TYR A 339 -7.18 -16.84 8.95
N LEU A 340 -7.64 -15.61 8.75
CA LEU A 340 -8.78 -15.03 9.45
C LEU A 340 -9.70 -14.37 8.42
N ARG A 341 -10.97 -14.79 8.37
CA ARG A 341 -11.90 -14.39 7.29
C ARG A 341 -12.31 -12.92 7.36
N TYR A 342 -12.39 -12.37 8.56
CA TYR A 342 -12.94 -11.02 8.82
C TYR A 342 -12.01 -10.15 9.67
N ALA A 343 -10.72 -10.52 9.76
CA ALA A 343 -9.77 -9.72 10.51
C ALA A 343 -9.53 -8.38 9.81
N GLN A 344 -9.43 -7.33 10.62
CA GLN A 344 -8.98 -6.01 10.17
C GLN A 344 -7.59 -5.77 10.72
N GLN A 345 -6.68 -5.37 9.83
CA GLN A 345 -5.36 -4.96 10.26
C GLN A 345 -5.49 -3.71 11.13
N ARG A 346 -4.88 -3.78 12.31
CA ARG A 346 -4.75 -2.65 13.23
C ARG A 346 -3.31 -2.56 13.70
N ALA A 347 -2.89 -1.35 14.05
CA ALA A 347 -1.66 -1.12 14.76
C ALA A 347 -2.02 -0.50 16.12
N ARG A 348 -1.37 -0.98 17.18
CA ARG A 348 -1.45 -0.38 18.51
C ARG A 348 -0.09 -0.44 19.17
N TRP A 349 0.18 0.53 20.03
CA TRP A 349 1.33 0.46 20.91
C TRP A 349 1.08 -0.65 21.95
N ARG A 350 2.07 -1.51 22.14
CA ARG A 350 2.11 -2.48 23.23
C ARG A 350 3.30 -2.10 24.11
N ALA A 351 3.16 -2.23 25.42
CA ALA A 351 4.30 -2.10 26.31
C ALA A 351 5.37 -3.12 25.88
N GLY A 352 6.61 -2.65 25.73
CA GLY A 352 7.76 -3.53 25.53
C GLY A 352 7.98 -4.41 26.75
N GLY A 353 8.74 -5.48 26.56
CA GLY A 353 9.29 -6.28 27.65
C GLY A 353 10.28 -5.47 28.50
N PRO A 354 10.64 -5.99 29.69
CA PRO A 354 11.57 -5.31 30.60
C PRO A 354 12.97 -5.08 30.00
N ASP A 355 13.37 -5.91 29.03
CA ASP A 355 14.67 -5.83 28.34
C ASP A 355 14.59 -5.09 27.00
N ASP A 356 13.40 -4.66 26.57
CA ASP A 356 13.25 -3.92 25.33
C ASP A 356 13.79 -2.50 25.49
N PRO A 357 14.54 -1.98 24.50
CA PRO A 357 15.08 -0.64 24.59
C PRO A 357 13.94 0.40 24.60
N PRO A 358 14.04 1.47 25.41
CA PRO A 358 12.95 2.44 25.54
C PRO A 358 12.70 3.15 24.21
N ASN A 359 11.46 3.06 23.71
CA ASN A 359 11.00 3.80 22.54
C ASN A 359 9.95 4.84 22.98
N PRO A 360 10.34 6.09 23.22
CA PRO A 360 9.39 7.09 23.68
C PRO A 360 8.41 7.45 22.56
N VAL A 361 7.13 7.45 22.90
CA VAL A 361 6.03 7.88 22.02
C VAL A 361 5.24 8.96 22.76
N ALA A 362 4.97 10.07 22.09
CA ALA A 362 4.17 11.16 22.64
C ALA A 362 3.03 11.52 21.68
N GLU A 363 1.81 11.51 22.18
CA GLU A 363 0.67 12.14 21.51
C GLU A 363 0.53 13.57 22.04
N VAL A 364 0.63 14.54 21.14
CA VAL A 364 0.70 15.96 21.49
C VAL A 364 -0.44 16.69 20.82
N GLY A 365 -1.26 17.38 21.61
CA GLY A 365 -2.20 18.38 21.11
C GLY A 365 -1.61 19.77 21.27
N VAL A 366 -1.55 20.53 20.19
CA VAL A 366 -1.18 21.96 20.21
C VAL A 366 -2.40 22.75 19.80
N ALA A 367 -2.76 23.77 20.58
CA ALA A 367 -3.86 24.66 20.27
C ALA A 367 -3.42 26.11 20.49
N ASP A 368 -3.93 27.02 19.67
CA ASP A 368 -3.75 28.45 19.85
C ASP A 368 -5.00 29.12 20.45
N ARG A 369 -4.88 30.41 20.76
CA ARG A 369 -5.96 31.22 21.35
C ARG A 369 -7.11 31.50 20.38
N GLU A 370 -6.89 31.32 19.07
CA GLU A 370 -7.90 31.49 18.02
C GLU A 370 -8.71 30.20 17.80
N GLY A 371 -8.39 29.13 18.53
CA GLY A 371 -9.09 27.84 18.48
C GLY A 371 -8.58 26.90 17.39
N ARG A 372 -7.49 27.24 16.69
CA ARG A 372 -6.82 26.30 15.79
C ARG A 372 -6.12 25.25 16.64
N ALA A 373 -6.31 23.98 16.31
CA ALA A 373 -5.71 22.87 17.01
C ALA A 373 -5.12 21.85 16.03
N ALA A 374 -3.98 21.30 16.39
CA ALA A 374 -3.30 20.22 15.69
C ALA A 374 -2.95 19.09 16.67
N ARG A 375 -2.89 17.87 16.16
CA ARG A 375 -2.42 16.70 16.92
C ARG A 375 -1.28 16.03 16.19
N TYR A 376 -0.28 15.63 16.97
CA TYR A 376 0.91 14.93 16.49
C TYR A 376 1.08 13.63 17.26
N THR A 377 1.53 12.59 16.56
CA THR A 377 2.03 11.36 17.21
C THR A 377 3.51 11.26 16.90
N LEU A 378 4.33 11.62 17.89
CA LEU A 378 5.78 11.65 17.77
C LEU A 378 6.38 10.35 18.30
N VAL A 379 7.31 9.75 17.55
CA VAL A 379 7.96 8.48 17.88
C VAL A 379 9.47 8.71 17.88
N GLY A 380 10.10 8.71 19.06
CA GLY A 380 11.47 9.21 19.22
C GLY A 380 12.53 8.45 18.43
N ARG A 381 12.35 7.13 18.23
CA ARG A 381 13.29 6.29 17.45
C ARG A 381 12.95 6.15 15.97
N ASP A 382 11.91 6.83 15.48
CA ASP A 382 11.52 6.81 14.07
C ASP A 382 11.87 8.16 13.42
N PRO A 383 12.90 8.24 12.56
CA PRO A 383 13.32 9.50 11.94
C PRO A 383 12.22 10.21 11.15
N GLN A 384 11.25 9.47 10.60
CA GLN A 384 10.13 10.05 9.84
C GLN A 384 8.99 10.54 10.75
N ARG A 385 8.91 10.02 11.97
CA ARG A 385 7.81 10.28 12.90
C ARG A 385 8.23 10.95 14.19
N ARG A 386 9.52 11.25 14.40
CA ARG A 386 10.00 11.97 15.58
C ARG A 386 9.73 13.48 15.56
N SER A 387 9.32 14.04 14.42
CA SER A 387 9.01 15.48 14.27
C SER A 387 7.71 15.72 13.51
N GLY A 388 7.06 16.86 13.79
CA GLY A 388 5.88 17.37 13.10
C GLY A 388 6.08 18.78 12.56
N ASP A 389 5.21 19.21 11.63
CA ASP A 389 5.18 20.55 11.03
C ASP A 389 6.55 21.06 10.54
N GLY A 390 7.20 20.27 9.69
CA GLY A 390 8.50 20.66 9.12
C GLY A 390 9.63 20.76 10.16
N GLY A 391 9.47 20.13 11.33
CA GLY A 391 10.49 20.12 12.39
C GLY A 391 10.23 21.11 13.52
N VAL A 392 9.15 21.90 13.47
CA VAL A 392 8.80 22.89 14.51
C VAL A 392 8.55 22.21 15.86
N ILE A 393 7.95 21.02 15.86
CA ILE A 393 7.79 20.17 17.04
C ILE A 393 8.57 18.86 16.84
N ALA A 394 9.29 18.41 17.86
CA ALA A 394 10.07 17.17 17.80
C ALA A 394 10.10 16.42 19.14
N LEU A 395 10.45 15.14 19.11
CA LEU A 395 10.67 14.28 20.26
C LEU A 395 12.06 13.65 20.17
N ARG A 396 12.89 13.88 21.20
CA ARG A 396 14.19 13.24 21.37
C ARG A 396 14.22 12.40 22.65
N SER A 397 15.02 11.34 22.63
CA SER A 397 15.35 10.55 23.82
C SER A 397 16.75 10.91 24.27
N VAL A 398 16.95 11.09 25.58
CA VAL A 398 18.27 11.28 26.17
C VAL A 398 18.61 10.13 27.10
N SER A 399 19.90 9.83 27.19
CA SER A 399 20.46 8.83 28.10
C SER A 399 21.19 9.49 29.28
N ASP A 400 21.56 10.77 29.14
CA ASP A 400 22.23 11.55 30.18
C ASP A 400 21.58 12.94 30.32
N GLU A 401 21.61 13.48 31.53
CA GLU A 401 21.06 14.80 31.87
C GLU A 401 21.83 15.94 31.19
N SER A 402 23.14 15.78 30.95
CA SER A 402 23.96 16.79 30.26
C SER A 402 23.48 17.05 28.82
N GLN A 403 22.82 16.08 28.19
CA GLN A 403 22.26 16.23 26.85
C GLN A 403 21.08 17.21 26.84
N VAL A 404 20.33 17.30 27.93
CA VAL A 404 19.20 18.23 28.05
C VAL A 404 19.67 19.67 28.14
N GLU A 405 20.78 19.89 28.86
CA GLU A 405 21.39 21.22 28.96
C GLU A 405 21.90 21.71 27.60
N ALA A 406 22.42 20.82 26.74
CA ALA A 406 22.79 21.17 25.36
C ALA A 406 21.58 21.69 24.55
N PHE A 407 20.38 21.17 24.80
CA PHE A 407 19.16 21.63 24.13
C PHE A 407 18.69 23.02 24.56
N ARG A 408 19.26 23.64 25.60
CA ARG A 408 18.90 25.03 25.94
C ARG A 408 19.44 26.04 24.92
N ALA A 409 20.53 25.68 24.25
CA ALA A 409 21.18 26.51 23.25
C ALA A 409 20.54 26.37 21.86
N GLU A 410 20.57 27.45 21.09
CA GLU A 410 20.24 27.42 19.66
C GLU A 410 21.35 26.72 18.85
N PRO A 411 21.02 26.10 17.71
CA PRO A 411 22.02 25.54 16.81
C PRO A 411 23.00 26.63 16.36
N SER A 412 24.30 26.36 16.45
CA SER A 412 25.33 27.34 16.11
C SER A 412 26.52 26.74 15.35
N LEU A 413 27.14 27.57 14.52
CA LEU A 413 28.40 27.28 13.83
C LEU A 413 29.52 28.06 14.51
N ALA A 414 30.59 27.37 14.86
CA ALA A 414 31.81 27.96 15.41
C ALA A 414 32.89 27.96 14.33
N PHE A 415 33.28 29.13 13.85
CA PHE A 415 34.36 29.33 12.88
C PHE A 415 35.64 29.74 13.60
N LYS A 416 36.75 29.08 13.27
CA LYS A 416 38.10 29.49 13.70
C LYS A 416 39.04 29.57 12.50
N VAL A 417 39.77 30.67 12.38
CA VAL A 417 40.83 30.85 11.37
C VAL A 417 42.16 31.03 12.12
N PRO A 418 42.91 29.94 12.40
CA PRO A 418 44.09 29.98 13.25
C PRO A 418 45.14 31.01 12.79
N GLY A 419 45.39 31.06 11.47
CA GLY A 419 46.37 31.97 10.88
C GLY A 419 46.02 33.46 10.97
N ARG A 420 44.77 33.82 11.31
CA ARG A 420 44.30 35.21 11.44
C ARG A 420 43.74 35.55 12.83
N ARG A 421 43.78 34.62 13.79
CA ARG A 421 43.20 34.76 15.14
C ARG A 421 41.73 35.21 15.11
N ILE A 422 40.96 34.70 14.15
CA ILE A 422 39.52 34.94 14.08
C ILE A 422 38.82 33.77 14.77
N GLU A 423 37.98 34.06 15.76
CA GLU A 423 37.01 33.12 16.32
C GLU A 423 35.64 33.81 16.26
N GLN A 424 34.67 33.16 15.62
CA GLN A 424 33.32 33.69 15.44
C GLN A 424 32.30 32.58 15.62
N ARG A 425 31.27 32.84 16.42
CA ARG A 425 30.14 31.92 16.57
C ARG A 425 28.90 32.57 15.97
N GLU A 426 28.23 31.83 15.11
CA GLU A 426 27.05 32.28 14.37
C GLU A 426 25.86 31.37 14.64
N ARG A 427 24.68 31.96 14.82
CA ARG A 427 23.44 31.21 15.01
C ARG A 427 22.93 30.72 13.66
N VAL A 428 22.48 29.47 13.64
CA VAL A 428 22.07 28.78 12.42
C VAL A 428 20.60 28.97 12.14
N LYS A 429 19.73 29.15 13.16
CA LYS A 429 18.28 29.27 12.97
C LYS A 429 17.88 30.36 11.96
N ASP A 430 18.49 31.54 12.01
CA ASP A 430 18.23 32.64 11.07
C ASP A 430 18.92 32.47 9.70
N ALA A 431 19.91 31.59 9.59
CA ALA A 431 20.71 31.38 8.38
C ALA A 431 20.25 30.14 7.58
N ALA A 432 19.77 29.10 8.25
CA ALA A 432 19.26 27.86 7.67
C ALA A 432 17.82 27.97 7.15
N LEU A 433 17.07 28.99 7.62
CA LEU A 433 15.76 29.37 7.07
C LEU A 433 15.86 30.26 5.82
N ALA A 434 17.08 30.64 5.40
CA ALA A 434 17.30 31.43 4.20
C ALA A 434 17.50 30.52 2.97
N ASP A 435 16.95 30.93 1.82
CA ASP A 435 17.09 30.28 0.51
C ASP A 435 18.56 29.89 0.22
N ALA A 436 18.80 28.81 -0.53
CA ALA A 436 20.12 28.41 -1.02
C ALA A 436 20.85 29.55 -1.77
N ASN A 437 20.12 30.58 -2.22
CA ASN A 437 20.65 31.81 -2.80
C ASN A 437 20.97 32.93 -1.79
N ALA A 438 21.00 32.64 -0.48
CA ALA A 438 21.31 33.62 0.55
C ALA A 438 22.65 34.34 0.28
N PRO A 439 22.78 35.63 0.66
CA PRO A 439 24.03 36.36 0.49
C PRO A 439 25.14 35.77 1.38
N TRP A 440 26.36 35.79 0.85
CA TRP A 440 27.56 35.38 1.59
C TRP A 440 27.75 36.24 2.84
N ARG A 441 27.93 35.60 4.00
CA ARG A 441 28.20 36.26 5.28
C ARG A 441 29.71 36.23 5.57
N PRO A 442 30.35 37.36 5.92
CA PRO A 442 31.78 37.37 6.23
C PRO A 442 32.09 36.60 7.52
N ILE A 443 33.24 35.93 7.55
CA ILE A 443 33.85 35.37 8.76
C ILE A 443 34.95 36.33 9.21
N GLY A 444 34.77 37.00 10.35
CA GLY A 444 35.61 38.08 10.85
C GLY A 444 35.28 39.43 10.22
N ALA A 445 36.29 40.30 10.08
CA ALA A 445 36.14 41.56 9.35
C ALA A 445 35.83 41.31 7.85
N ALA A 446 35.15 42.25 7.19
CA ALA A 446 34.70 42.08 5.80
C ALA A 446 35.85 41.86 4.79
N ASP A 447 37.08 42.26 5.13
CA ASP A 447 38.31 42.08 4.36
C ASP A 447 39.11 40.81 4.74
N SER A 448 38.53 39.92 5.56
CA SER A 448 39.17 38.67 5.98
C SER A 448 39.42 37.71 4.81
N GLY A 449 38.67 37.84 3.71
CA GLY A 449 38.68 36.91 2.59
C GLY A 449 38.02 35.56 2.90
N TYR A 450 37.36 35.42 4.06
CA TYR A 450 36.59 34.25 4.45
C TYR A 450 35.11 34.61 4.52
N SER A 451 34.25 33.79 3.90
CA SER A 451 32.80 33.94 4.02
C SER A 451 32.09 32.60 3.96
N TYR A 452 30.89 32.54 4.52
CA TYR A 452 30.07 31.34 4.55
C TYR A 452 28.65 31.61 4.10
N ARG A 453 27.96 30.53 3.70
CA ARG A 453 26.52 30.47 3.51
C ARG A 453 26.02 29.11 4.00
N VAL A 454 24.98 29.11 4.83
CA VAL A 454 24.31 27.87 5.23
C VAL A 454 23.39 27.43 4.11
N VAL A 455 23.54 26.20 3.65
CA VAL A 455 22.74 25.62 2.56
C VAL A 455 21.58 24.82 3.14
N ALA A 456 21.87 23.99 4.13
CA ALA A 456 20.89 23.15 4.81
C ALA A 456 21.45 22.71 6.16
N VAL A 457 20.56 22.44 7.10
CA VAL A 457 20.88 21.78 8.37
C VAL A 457 19.96 20.61 8.53
N GLN A 458 20.53 19.48 8.94
CA GLN A 458 19.80 18.26 9.17
C GLN A 458 20.28 17.62 10.46
N ASP A 459 19.36 17.53 11.41
CA ASP A 459 19.64 16.94 12.71
C ASP A 459 19.33 15.45 12.76
N ASP A 460 20.06 14.76 13.65
CA ASP A 460 19.77 13.40 14.09
C ASP A 460 19.76 12.37 12.93
N LEU A 461 20.69 12.50 11.97
CA LEU A 461 20.91 11.55 10.87
C LEU A 461 21.46 10.22 11.39
N ALA A 462 20.83 9.11 11.00
CA ALA A 462 21.34 7.77 11.29
C ALA A 462 22.43 7.37 10.28
N ILE A 463 23.71 7.48 10.68
CA ILE A 463 24.87 7.09 9.87
C ILE A 463 25.67 6.02 10.62
N ALA A 464 25.85 4.86 10.00
CA ALA A 464 26.62 3.73 10.55
C ALA A 464 26.20 3.32 11.99
N GLY A 465 24.90 3.42 12.30
CA GLY A 465 24.35 3.07 13.62
C GLY A 465 24.56 4.14 14.70
N ARG A 466 25.01 5.34 14.33
CA ARG A 466 25.11 6.52 15.21
C ARG A 466 24.16 7.60 14.73
N GLU A 467 23.62 8.38 15.67
CA GLU A 467 22.90 9.62 15.38
C GLU A 467 23.90 10.77 15.36
N VAL A 468 23.93 11.52 14.26
CA VAL A 468 24.81 12.68 14.06
C VAL A 468 24.02 13.82 13.43
N SER A 469 24.38 15.05 13.73
CA SER A 469 23.78 16.23 13.12
C SER A 469 24.76 16.88 12.14
N VAL A 470 24.26 17.43 11.03
CA VAL A 470 25.10 18.06 10.00
C VAL A 470 24.59 19.44 9.61
N ALA A 471 25.51 20.38 9.51
CA ALA A 471 25.31 21.64 8.82
C ALA A 471 26.07 21.64 7.49
N ILE A 472 25.34 21.80 6.39
CA ILE A 472 25.91 21.92 5.04
C ILE A 472 26.16 23.41 4.78
N VAL A 473 27.42 23.78 4.61
CA VAL A 473 27.84 25.17 4.39
C VAL A 473 28.66 25.29 3.12
N ASP A 474 28.35 26.29 2.30
CA ASP A 474 29.26 26.75 1.26
C ASP A 474 30.26 27.72 1.90
N LEU A 475 31.54 27.53 1.61
CA LEU A 475 32.65 28.30 2.17
C LEU A 475 33.48 28.92 1.05
N ARG A 476 33.91 30.15 1.27
CA ARG A 476 34.86 30.87 0.42
C ARG A 476 36.07 31.23 1.27
N THR A 477 37.25 30.85 0.81
CA THR A 477 38.55 31.17 1.42
C THR A 477 39.44 31.85 0.37
N PRO A 478 40.61 32.40 0.75
CA PRO A 478 41.58 32.91 -0.22
C PRO A 478 42.06 31.87 -1.26
N ALA A 479 41.90 30.57 -0.97
CA ALA A 479 42.31 29.48 -1.86
C ALA A 479 41.20 29.06 -2.86
N GLY A 480 39.94 29.43 -2.61
CA GLY A 480 38.81 29.11 -3.49
C GLY A 480 37.50 28.89 -2.76
N GLU A 481 36.52 28.31 -3.46
CA GLU A 481 35.21 27.96 -2.95
C GLU A 481 35.02 26.45 -2.89
N PHE A 482 34.38 25.98 -1.82
CA PHE A 482 34.04 24.58 -1.63
C PHE A 482 32.83 24.44 -0.70
N ARG A 483 32.25 23.24 -0.67
CA ARG A 483 31.15 22.91 0.26
C ARG A 483 31.69 22.05 1.38
N ARG A 484 31.41 22.41 2.63
CA ARG A 484 31.75 21.59 3.80
C ARG A 484 30.49 21.03 4.43
N TRP A 485 30.52 19.74 4.72
CA TRP A 485 29.54 19.08 5.58
C TRP A 485 30.12 19.05 6.98
N VAL A 486 29.65 19.94 7.84
CA VAL A 486 30.14 20.09 9.22
C VAL A 486 29.26 19.25 10.12
N PHE A 487 29.78 18.12 10.57
CA PHE A 487 29.10 17.25 11.53
C PHE A 487 29.40 17.69 12.96
N ASP A 488 28.48 17.42 13.87
CA ASP A 488 28.68 17.55 15.32
C ASP A 488 29.78 16.60 15.84
N ASP A 489 29.97 15.46 15.17
CA ASP A 489 31.20 14.65 15.25
C ASP A 489 32.23 15.14 14.21
N PRO A 490 33.33 15.80 14.63
CA PRO A 490 34.33 16.34 13.71
C PRO A 490 34.99 15.28 12.82
N THR A 491 34.98 14.00 13.22
CA THR A 491 35.60 12.90 12.44
C THR A 491 34.84 12.58 11.16
N LEU A 492 33.58 13.00 11.06
CA LEU A 492 32.74 12.81 9.86
C LEU A 492 32.75 14.03 8.93
N THR A 493 33.26 15.17 9.41
CA THR A 493 33.34 16.42 8.67
C THR A 493 34.24 16.29 7.45
N ARG A 494 33.77 16.82 6.31
CA ARG A 494 34.47 16.69 5.01
C ARG A 494 34.17 17.84 4.06
N ASP A 495 35.11 18.13 3.17
CA ASP A 495 34.90 19.05 2.05
C ASP A 495 34.56 18.33 0.76
N LEU A 496 33.73 18.98 -0.03
CA LEU A 496 33.25 18.57 -1.35
C LEU A 496 33.65 19.64 -2.35
N ARG A 497 34.13 19.21 -3.52
CA ARG A 497 34.42 20.14 -4.61
C ARG A 497 33.11 20.69 -5.19
N PRO A 498 33.10 21.91 -5.75
CA PRO A 498 31.93 22.44 -6.43
C PRO A 498 31.41 21.48 -7.51
N GLY A 499 30.12 21.10 -7.44
CA GLY A 499 29.46 20.21 -8.40
C GLY A 499 29.69 18.70 -8.18
N GLU A 500 30.41 18.30 -7.13
CA GLU A 500 30.61 16.88 -6.80
C GLU A 500 29.34 16.26 -6.18
N ASP A 501 28.95 15.07 -6.67
CA ASP A 501 27.83 14.32 -6.10
C ASP A 501 28.19 13.80 -4.69
N PRO A 502 27.44 14.21 -3.65
CA PRO A 502 27.69 13.79 -2.28
C PRO A 502 27.63 12.27 -2.07
N MET A 503 26.73 11.57 -2.78
CA MET A 503 26.59 10.12 -2.65
C MET A 503 27.78 9.37 -3.29
N ALA A 504 28.31 9.89 -4.40
CA ALA A 504 29.52 9.38 -5.03
C ALA A 504 30.79 9.66 -4.19
N ALA A 505 30.82 10.76 -3.43
CA ALA A 505 31.89 11.05 -2.48
C ALA A 505 31.84 10.09 -1.26
N MET A 506 30.63 9.81 -0.73
CA MET A 506 30.45 8.93 0.42
C MET A 506 30.82 7.46 0.13
N ARG A 507 30.56 6.97 -1.09
CA ARG A 507 30.88 5.59 -1.52
C ARG A 507 32.37 5.33 -1.76
N ARG A 508 33.16 6.35 -2.08
CA ARG A 508 34.57 6.15 -2.46
C ARG A 508 35.51 5.90 -1.29
N GLY A 509 35.10 6.19 -0.04
CA GLY A 509 35.92 5.97 1.15
C GLY A 509 37.32 6.64 1.12
N GLY A 510 37.56 7.54 0.16
CA GLY A 510 38.85 8.18 -0.08
C GLY A 510 39.01 9.45 0.74
N GLU A 511 40.26 9.85 0.97
CA GLU A 511 40.67 11.07 1.67
C GLU A 511 39.84 12.28 1.19
N SER A 512 38.95 12.79 2.05
CA SER A 512 38.39 14.12 1.83
C SER A 512 39.52 15.11 2.01
N PHE A 513 39.74 16.00 1.04
CA PHE A 513 40.56 17.16 1.34
C PHE A 513 39.82 17.98 2.41
N ILE A 514 40.55 18.50 3.39
CA ILE A 514 40.01 19.44 4.37
C ILE A 514 40.89 20.67 4.26
N ASP A 515 40.28 21.82 3.92
CA ASP A 515 40.98 23.10 4.02
C ASP A 515 41.32 23.34 5.51
N GLY A 516 42.61 23.28 5.84
CA GLY A 516 43.15 23.43 7.18
C GLY A 516 43.37 24.88 7.63
N THR A 517 43.05 25.88 6.78
CA THR A 517 43.14 27.30 7.19
C THR A 517 41.90 27.77 7.93
N LEU A 518 40.81 27.01 7.85
CA LEU A 518 39.51 27.29 8.48
C LEU A 518 39.00 26.04 9.19
N GLU A 519 38.80 26.12 10.49
CA GLU A 519 38.10 25.12 11.29
C GLU A 519 36.65 25.54 11.46
N VAL A 520 35.72 24.60 11.30
CA VAL A 520 34.29 24.83 11.50
C VAL A 520 33.74 23.72 12.37
N GLY A 521 33.15 24.08 13.50
CA GLY A 521 32.41 23.17 14.37
C GLY A 521 30.90 23.43 14.28
N TYR A 522 30.10 22.37 14.34
CA TYR A 522 28.65 22.49 14.42
C TYR A 522 28.15 22.02 15.77
N GLU A 523 27.35 22.85 16.41
CA GLU A 523 26.71 22.56 17.70
C GLU A 523 25.19 22.54 17.49
N PRO A 524 24.54 21.36 17.55
CA PRO A 524 23.15 21.22 17.12
C PRO A 524 22.13 21.85 18.10
N GLY A 525 22.43 21.94 19.40
CA GLY A 525 21.52 22.52 20.38
C GLY A 525 20.11 21.89 20.34
N ASN A 526 19.05 22.69 20.46
CA ASN A 526 17.66 22.24 20.24
C ASN A 526 17.29 21.97 18.77
N GLY A 527 18.25 22.08 17.84
CA GLY A 527 17.98 21.98 16.41
C GLY A 527 17.03 23.07 15.92
N LEU A 528 16.26 22.75 14.88
CA LEU A 528 15.25 23.65 14.33
C LEU A 528 13.92 23.65 15.11
N ALA A 529 13.74 22.74 16.07
CA ALA A 529 12.53 22.66 16.86
C ALA A 529 12.33 23.91 17.72
N LEU A 530 11.09 24.38 17.75
CA LEU A 530 10.63 25.45 18.63
C LEU A 530 10.00 24.88 19.91
N ALA A 531 9.40 23.70 19.80
CA ALA A 531 8.92 22.89 20.91
C ALA A 531 9.55 21.50 20.83
N LEU A 532 10.60 21.25 21.62
CA LEU A 532 11.28 19.96 21.64
C LEU A 532 10.88 19.18 22.90
N LEU A 533 10.19 18.06 22.71
CA LEU A 533 9.94 17.09 23.76
C LEU A 533 11.17 16.23 23.98
N VAL A 534 11.49 16.00 25.25
CA VAL A 534 12.67 15.24 25.66
C VAL A 534 12.24 14.16 26.65
N ALA A 535 12.41 12.90 26.25
CA ALA A 535 12.14 11.74 27.09
C ALA A 535 13.43 11.21 27.72
N GLY A 536 13.36 10.82 28.99
CA GLY A 536 14.52 10.32 29.74
C GLY A 536 15.28 11.42 30.51
N PRO A 537 16.45 11.11 31.11
CA PRO A 537 17.07 9.78 31.13
C PRO A 537 16.33 8.78 32.03
N GLU A 538 15.55 9.29 32.99
CA GLU A 538 14.69 8.48 33.86
C GLU A 538 13.46 7.97 33.08
N ALA A 539 13.13 6.68 33.26
CA ALA A 539 11.97 6.08 32.60
C ALA A 539 10.68 6.83 32.98
N GLY A 540 9.89 7.20 31.97
CA GLY A 540 8.62 7.91 32.14
C GLY A 540 8.76 9.42 32.37
N ARG A 541 9.97 9.98 32.48
CA ARG A 541 10.16 11.42 32.57
C ARG A 541 10.08 12.07 31.20
N LEU A 542 9.24 13.10 31.08
CA LEU A 542 9.06 13.89 29.88
C LEU A 542 9.27 15.36 30.19
N ARG A 543 9.99 16.06 29.31
CA ARG A 543 10.26 17.49 29.41
C ARG A 543 9.98 18.19 28.10
N LEU A 544 9.71 19.47 28.17
CA LEU A 544 9.59 20.37 27.02
C LEU A 544 10.71 21.40 27.09
N VAL A 545 11.47 21.49 26.01
CA VAL A 545 12.39 22.59 25.70
C VAL A 545 11.63 23.57 24.81
N ASP A 546 11.16 24.65 25.43
CA ASP A 546 10.40 25.72 24.80
C ASP A 546 11.32 26.86 24.34
N ALA A 547 11.50 26.96 23.03
CA ALA A 547 12.32 27.98 22.38
C ALA A 547 11.48 29.04 21.63
N LEU A 548 10.15 29.05 21.81
CA LEU A 548 9.27 30.00 21.14
C LEU A 548 9.53 31.44 21.63
N GLY A 549 10.01 32.29 20.72
CA GLY A 549 10.19 33.72 20.98
C GLY A 549 11.30 34.04 22.00
N ARG A 550 12.25 33.13 22.23
CA ARG A 550 13.33 33.28 23.22
C ARG A 550 14.68 32.90 22.65
N THR A 551 15.71 33.62 23.07
CA THR A 551 17.12 33.34 22.73
C THR A 551 17.74 32.22 23.57
N GLU A 552 17.15 31.89 24.71
CA GLU A 552 17.54 30.75 25.55
C GLU A 552 16.27 29.97 25.88
N ALA A 553 16.29 28.66 25.60
CA ALA A 553 15.09 27.85 25.73
C ALA A 553 14.78 27.56 27.20
N ARG A 554 13.50 27.60 27.54
CA ARG A 554 13.00 27.22 28.87
C ARG A 554 12.75 25.72 28.90
N VAL A 555 13.28 25.03 29.91
CA VAL A 555 12.97 23.63 30.16
C VAL A 555 11.82 23.50 31.17
N LEU A 556 10.84 22.68 30.85
CA LEU A 556 9.64 22.43 31.65
C LEU A 556 9.46 20.92 31.84
N ASP A 557 9.28 20.46 33.07
CA ASP A 557 8.81 19.09 33.30
C ASP A 557 7.34 18.97 32.88
N LEU A 558 7.02 17.90 32.16
CA LEU A 558 5.69 17.62 31.66
C LEU A 558 5.07 16.44 32.39
N ARG A 559 3.77 16.53 32.64
CA ARG A 559 2.94 15.43 33.12
C ARG A 559 1.92 15.08 32.03
N PRO A 560 1.85 13.81 31.59
CA PRO A 560 0.87 13.40 30.58
C PRO A 560 -0.55 13.78 30.99
N GLY A 561 -1.29 14.43 30.08
CA GLY A 561 -2.67 14.88 30.29
C GLY A 561 -2.82 16.26 30.94
N GLU A 562 -1.73 16.86 31.46
CA GLU A 562 -1.76 18.23 31.98
C GLU A 562 -1.34 19.24 30.87
N PRO A 563 -2.17 20.26 30.56
CA PRO A 563 -1.82 21.25 29.54
C PRO A 563 -0.74 22.21 30.06
N VAL A 564 0.14 22.66 29.15
CA VAL A 564 1.22 23.61 29.45
C VAL A 564 1.19 24.75 28.45
N SER A 565 1.27 25.99 28.95
CA SER A 565 1.34 27.19 28.12
C SER A 565 2.76 27.42 27.60
N LEU A 566 2.89 27.57 26.28
CA LEU A 566 4.14 27.93 25.62
C LEU A 566 4.43 29.42 25.80
N ALA A 567 5.70 29.82 25.69
CA ALA A 567 6.14 31.20 25.88
C ALA A 567 5.48 32.20 24.91
N ALA A 568 5.09 31.77 23.71
CA ALA A 568 4.38 32.59 22.74
C ALA A 568 2.89 32.84 23.08
N GLY A 569 2.35 32.13 24.08
CA GLY A 569 1.05 32.43 24.68
C GLY A 569 -0.05 31.40 24.49
#